data_AF-A0A4Q2YMZ3-F1
#
_entry.id   AF-A0A4Q2YMZ3-F1
#
_cell.length_a   1.000
_cell.length_b   1.000
_cell.length_c   1.000
_cell.angle_alpha   90.00
_cell.angle_beta   90.00
_cell.angle_gamma   90.00
#
_symmetry.space_group_name_H-M   'P 1'
#
loop_
_entity.id
_entity.type
_entity.pdbx_description
1 polymer ?
#
loop_
_entity_poly.entity_id
_entity_poly.type
_entity_poly.pdbx_seq_one_letter_code
_entity_poly.pdbx_strand_id
1 'polypeptide(L)'
;LSGANTYTGLTVVKGGTLRVYGQVSGSVTVEPGASLTGVGAVASTVDVSPGASIFPERGSVLALRGNVNLRGKLALESEVSGPGRIEVGGRLDLTGSSITLASGGALPDSPVHIIASYGTLVGKFNTGGLPSGHTIDYRYKGLNQIALLAPAAANHDER
;
A
#
# COMPACT_ATOMS: atom_id res chain seq x y z
N LEU A 1 -10.51 11.78 -8.69
CA LEU A 1 -9.97 13.15 -8.58
C LEU A 1 -8.70 13.28 -9.42
N SER A 2 -8.75 13.98 -10.55
CA SER A 2 -7.64 14.04 -11.52
C SER A 2 -6.90 15.38 -11.58
N GLY A 3 -7.48 16.48 -11.09
CA GLY A 3 -6.83 17.78 -11.01
C GLY A 3 -6.07 18.01 -9.69
N ALA A 4 -5.44 19.18 -9.57
CA ALA A 4 -4.91 19.66 -8.30
C ALA A 4 -6.08 20.19 -7.44
N ASN A 5 -6.48 19.41 -6.43
CA ASN A 5 -7.52 19.81 -5.51
C ASN A 5 -6.90 20.54 -4.32
N THR A 6 -7.09 21.85 -4.28
CA THR A 6 -6.42 22.75 -3.32
C THR A 6 -7.17 22.92 -2.01
N TYR A 7 -8.33 22.29 -1.83
CA TYR A 7 -9.01 22.29 -0.55
C TYR A 7 -8.10 21.68 0.53
N THR A 8 -8.02 22.37 1.66
CA THR A 8 -7.20 21.95 2.82
C THR A 8 -8.04 21.28 3.90
N GLY A 9 -9.37 21.37 3.80
CA GLY A 9 -10.31 20.69 4.69
C GLY A 9 -10.22 19.17 4.58
N LEU A 10 -10.72 18.50 5.63
CA LEU A 10 -10.76 17.05 5.71
C LEU A 10 -11.66 16.46 4.62
N THR A 11 -11.12 15.51 3.86
CA THR A 11 -11.91 14.65 2.96
C THR A 11 -12.22 13.35 3.66
N VAL A 12 -13.51 13.01 3.79
CA VAL A 12 -13.96 11.75 4.40
C VAL A 12 -14.55 10.86 3.32
N VAL A 13 -13.96 9.68 3.14
CA VAL A 13 -14.47 8.62 2.25
C VAL A 13 -15.30 7.67 3.10
N LYS A 14 -16.62 7.89 3.11
CA LYS A 14 -17.58 7.12 3.94
C LYS A 14 -17.92 5.74 3.38
N GLY A 15 -17.69 5.54 2.09
CA GLY A 15 -17.99 4.30 1.37
C GLY A 15 -17.50 4.36 -0.07
N GLY A 16 -17.44 3.20 -0.72
CA GLY A 16 -16.94 3.09 -2.09
C GLY A 16 -15.45 3.38 -2.21
N THR A 17 -15.01 3.83 -3.38
CA THR A 17 -13.59 4.02 -3.69
C THR A 17 -13.29 5.45 -4.09
N LEU A 18 -12.39 6.11 -3.35
CA LEU A 18 -11.78 7.36 -3.77
C LEU A 18 -10.54 7.05 -4.63
N ARG A 19 -10.61 7.37 -5.92
CA ARG A 19 -9.48 7.26 -6.87
C ARG A 19 -8.79 8.60 -7.06
N VAL A 20 -7.52 8.70 -6.69
CA VAL A 20 -6.70 9.93 -6.76
C VAL A 20 -5.68 9.83 -7.89
N TYR A 21 -5.88 10.62 -8.94
CA TYR A 21 -4.97 10.73 -10.09
C TYR A 21 -4.23 12.07 -10.13
N GLY A 22 -4.82 13.11 -9.52
CA GLY A 22 -4.18 14.40 -9.33
C GLY A 22 -3.64 14.52 -7.91
N GLN A 23 -3.91 15.66 -7.27
CA GLN A 23 -3.48 15.93 -5.90
C GLN A 23 -4.68 16.24 -5.01
N VAL A 24 -4.61 15.81 -3.75
CA VAL A 24 -5.46 16.25 -2.64
C VAL A 24 -4.58 16.94 -1.61
N SER A 25 -4.76 18.25 -1.39
CA SER A 25 -3.93 19.00 -0.43
C SER A 25 -4.30 18.72 1.03
N GLY A 26 -5.59 18.58 1.33
CA GLY A 26 -6.11 18.29 2.67
C GLY A 26 -5.85 16.86 3.15
N SER A 27 -6.17 16.62 4.42
CA SER A 27 -6.13 15.27 5.01
C SER A 27 -7.24 14.39 4.43
N VAL A 28 -7.00 13.08 4.43
CA VAL A 28 -7.98 12.08 3.97
C VAL A 28 -8.24 11.07 5.08
N THR A 29 -9.52 10.88 5.43
CA THR A 29 -9.96 9.76 6.27
C THR A 29 -10.73 8.77 5.42
N VAL A 30 -10.34 7.50 5.49
CA VAL A 30 -11.03 6.37 4.85
C VAL A 30 -11.75 5.60 5.93
N GLU A 31 -13.08 5.61 5.89
CA GLU A 31 -13.94 4.94 6.87
C GLU A 31 -14.12 3.44 6.53
N PRO A 32 -14.59 2.62 7.48
CA PRO A 32 -14.79 1.20 7.26
C PRO A 32 -15.65 0.92 6.01
N GLY A 33 -15.24 -0.05 5.18
CA GLY A 33 -15.92 -0.36 3.91
C GLY A 33 -15.57 0.56 2.74
N ALA A 34 -14.79 1.62 2.96
CA ALA A 34 -14.27 2.48 1.90
C ALA A 34 -12.84 2.09 1.48
N SER A 35 -12.44 2.57 0.31
CA SER A 35 -11.11 2.35 -0.26
C SER A 35 -10.48 3.64 -0.81
N LEU A 36 -9.17 3.74 -0.69
CA LEU A 36 -8.34 4.75 -1.35
C LEU A 36 -7.44 4.07 -2.40
N THR A 37 -7.45 4.57 -3.62
CA THR A 37 -6.63 4.07 -4.74
C THR A 37 -6.14 5.23 -5.61
N GLY A 38 -5.32 4.93 -6.62
CA GLY A 38 -4.85 5.91 -7.59
C GLY A 38 -3.34 5.87 -7.82
N VAL A 39 -2.90 6.85 -8.61
CA VAL A 39 -1.49 7.10 -8.97
C VAL A 39 -1.03 8.53 -8.62
N GLY A 40 -1.93 9.30 -8.01
CA GLY A 40 -1.71 10.69 -7.66
C GLY A 40 -1.12 10.87 -6.26
N ALA A 41 -1.43 12.01 -5.63
CA ALA A 41 -0.88 12.37 -4.33
C ALA A 41 -1.92 12.85 -3.31
N VAL A 42 -1.69 12.51 -2.04
CA VAL A 42 -2.29 13.19 -0.88
C VAL A 42 -1.16 13.89 -0.12
N ALA A 43 -1.27 15.21 0.04
CA ALA A 43 -0.18 16.02 0.59
C ALA A 43 -0.10 15.96 2.12
N SER A 44 -1.25 15.75 2.78
CA SER A 44 -1.37 15.74 4.24
C SER A 44 -1.56 14.32 4.79
N THR A 45 -1.92 14.22 6.07
CA THR A 45 -2.15 12.94 6.76
C THR A 45 -3.27 12.12 6.12
N VAL A 46 -3.05 10.80 6.04
CA VAL A 46 -4.07 9.82 5.68
C VAL A 46 -4.35 8.89 6.85
N ASP A 47 -5.62 8.84 7.26
CA ASP A 47 -6.12 7.93 8.30
C ASP A 47 -6.99 6.85 7.66
N VAL A 48 -6.57 5.59 7.78
CA VAL A 48 -7.30 4.44 7.24
C VAL A 48 -7.83 3.62 8.39
N SER A 49 -9.14 3.66 8.56
CA SER A 49 -9.83 3.01 9.68
C SER A 49 -9.77 1.47 9.57
N PRO A 50 -9.95 0.74 10.68
CA PRO A 50 -10.20 -0.70 10.61
C PRO A 50 -11.35 -1.02 9.64
N GLY A 51 -11.17 -2.03 8.78
CA GLY A 51 -12.14 -2.38 7.74
C GLY A 51 -12.12 -1.49 6.48
N ALA A 52 -11.29 -0.45 6.44
CA ALA A 52 -10.99 0.31 5.22
C ALA A 52 -9.77 -0.26 4.49
N SER A 53 -9.57 0.12 3.22
CA SER A 53 -8.42 -0.34 2.43
C SER A 53 -7.68 0.78 1.70
N ILE A 54 -6.35 0.64 1.57
CA ILE A 54 -5.59 1.28 0.49
C ILE A 54 -5.31 0.21 -0.55
N PHE A 55 -5.54 0.55 -1.81
CA PHE A 55 -5.32 -0.31 -2.96
C PHE A 55 -4.56 0.48 -4.03
N PRO A 56 -3.22 0.58 -3.99
CA PRO A 56 -2.46 1.30 -5.01
C PRO A 56 -2.57 0.58 -6.36
N GLU A 57 -2.59 1.35 -7.44
CA GLU A 57 -2.72 0.77 -8.78
C GLU A 57 -1.46 0.04 -9.21
N ARG A 58 -1.64 -1.03 -9.98
CA ARG A 58 -0.57 -1.94 -10.40
C ARG A 58 0.52 -1.21 -11.17
N GLY A 59 1.77 -1.61 -10.95
CA GLY A 59 2.96 -0.95 -11.49
C GLY A 59 3.13 0.52 -11.10
N SER A 60 2.28 1.07 -10.23
CA SER A 60 2.17 2.51 -10.00
C SER A 60 2.44 2.90 -8.54
N VAL A 61 2.52 4.21 -8.30
CA VAL A 61 2.78 4.80 -6.98
C VAL A 61 1.62 5.68 -6.57
N LEU A 62 1.07 5.44 -5.40
CA LEU A 62 0.23 6.40 -4.70
C LEU A 62 1.10 7.17 -3.69
N ALA A 63 1.29 8.47 -3.91
CA ALA A 63 2.14 9.30 -3.07
C ALA A 63 1.37 9.84 -1.85
N LEU A 64 1.75 9.45 -0.65
CA LEU A 64 1.15 9.86 0.61
C LEU A 64 2.17 10.72 1.37
N ARG A 65 2.27 12.01 1.02
CA ARG A 65 3.40 12.86 1.43
C ARG A 65 3.43 13.17 2.93
N GLY A 66 2.29 13.06 3.61
CA GLY A 66 2.19 13.21 5.06
C GLY A 66 2.42 11.92 5.84
N ASN A 67 1.89 11.89 7.06
CA ASN A 67 1.82 10.66 7.87
C ASN A 67 0.70 9.75 7.38
N VAL A 68 0.86 8.44 7.55
CA VAL A 68 -0.17 7.45 7.26
C VAL A 68 -0.42 6.62 8.51
N ASN A 69 -1.65 6.66 9.02
CA ASN A 69 -2.11 5.74 10.04
C ASN A 69 -2.94 4.64 9.38
N LEU A 70 -2.30 3.53 9.02
CA LEU A 70 -2.96 2.39 8.40
C LEU A 70 -3.41 1.41 9.49
N ARG A 71 -4.70 1.46 9.87
CA ARG A 71 -5.33 0.48 10.78
C ARG A 71 -6.23 -0.50 10.02
N GLY A 72 -6.44 -0.25 8.74
CA GLY A 72 -7.13 -1.12 7.80
C GLY A 72 -6.17 -2.05 7.07
N LYS A 73 -6.39 -2.18 5.75
CA LYS A 73 -5.69 -3.14 4.90
C LYS A 73 -4.90 -2.45 3.79
N LEU A 74 -3.67 -2.91 3.54
CA LEU A 74 -3.00 -2.71 2.24
C LEU A 74 -3.36 -3.88 1.33
N ALA A 75 -4.17 -3.62 0.31
CA ALA A 75 -4.54 -4.61 -0.68
C ALA A 75 -3.66 -4.44 -1.92
N LEU A 76 -2.99 -5.51 -2.30
CA LEU A 76 -2.14 -5.58 -3.48
C LEU A 76 -2.72 -6.58 -4.48
N GLU A 77 -2.45 -6.35 -5.75
CA GLU A 77 -2.72 -7.29 -6.83
C GLU A 77 -1.41 -7.68 -7.50
N SER A 78 -1.28 -8.97 -7.81
CA SER A 78 -0.17 -9.50 -8.60
C SER A 78 -0.41 -9.28 -10.10
N GLU A 79 0.57 -8.71 -10.79
CA GLU A 79 0.60 -8.54 -12.25
C GLU A 79 2.05 -8.46 -12.75
N VAL A 80 2.29 -8.69 -14.04
CA VAL A 80 3.62 -8.60 -14.69
C VAL A 80 4.30 -7.24 -14.49
N SER A 81 3.54 -6.16 -14.29
CA SER A 81 4.06 -4.83 -13.98
C SER A 81 4.56 -4.68 -12.54
N GLY A 82 4.33 -5.69 -11.70
CA GLY A 82 4.50 -5.66 -10.25
C GLY A 82 3.27 -5.08 -9.53
N PRO A 83 3.18 -5.30 -8.21
CA PRO A 83 2.12 -4.70 -7.41
C PRO A 83 2.25 -3.18 -7.38
N GLY A 84 1.13 -2.49 -7.15
CA GLY A 84 1.17 -1.09 -6.79
C GLY A 84 1.88 -0.87 -5.46
N ARG A 85 2.41 0.35 -5.24
CA ARG A 85 3.04 0.72 -3.98
C ARG A 85 2.57 2.06 -3.45
N ILE A 86 2.73 2.25 -2.14
CA ILE A 86 2.56 3.55 -1.49
C ILE A 86 3.91 4.18 -1.19
N GLU A 87 4.03 5.49 -1.40
CA GLU A 87 5.22 6.24 -0.99
C GLU A 87 4.84 7.19 0.14
N VAL A 88 5.23 6.86 1.36
CA VAL A 88 4.89 7.63 2.55
C VAL A 88 6.02 8.60 2.87
N GLY A 89 5.76 9.90 2.79
CA GLY A 89 6.77 10.92 3.10
C GLY A 89 7.07 11.04 4.60
N GLY A 90 6.06 10.79 5.44
CA GLY A 90 6.15 10.87 6.89
C GLY A 90 6.24 9.50 7.58
N ARG A 91 5.64 9.43 8.78
CA ARG A 91 5.51 8.19 9.55
C ARG A 91 4.46 7.28 8.92
N LEU A 92 4.81 6.02 8.68
CA LEU A 92 3.88 4.93 8.38
C LEU A 92 3.63 4.12 9.66
N ASP A 93 2.40 4.18 10.16
CA ASP A 93 1.93 3.36 11.27
C ASP A 93 1.13 2.17 10.75
N LEU A 94 1.62 0.97 11.05
CA LEU A 94 1.03 -0.30 10.67
C LEU A 94 0.37 -1.00 11.86
N THR A 95 0.22 -0.33 13.01
CA THR A 95 -0.38 -0.93 14.21
C THR A 95 -1.83 -1.34 13.93
N GLY A 96 -2.10 -2.64 14.01
CA GLY A 96 -3.42 -3.22 13.71
C GLY A 96 -3.72 -3.37 12.22
N SER A 97 -2.76 -3.09 11.34
CA SER A 97 -2.93 -3.25 9.89
C SER A 97 -2.86 -4.70 9.44
N SER A 98 -3.44 -4.99 8.28
CA SER A 98 -3.22 -6.23 7.54
C SER A 98 -2.77 -5.97 6.11
N ILE A 99 -2.17 -6.98 5.50
CA ILE A 99 -1.80 -6.97 4.09
C ILE A 99 -2.43 -8.18 3.38
N THR A 100 -2.91 -7.97 2.16
CA THR A 100 -3.35 -9.05 1.28
C THR A 100 -2.72 -8.90 -0.08
N LEU A 101 -2.38 -10.02 -0.71
CA LEU A 101 -2.03 -10.08 -2.12
C LEU A 101 -3.06 -10.94 -2.84
N ALA A 102 -3.89 -10.32 -3.68
CA ALA A 102 -4.80 -11.04 -4.54
C ALA A 102 -4.04 -11.64 -5.72
N SER A 103 -4.29 -12.92 -5.98
CA SER A 103 -3.78 -13.65 -7.14
C SER A 103 -4.63 -13.34 -8.37
N GLY A 104 -4.17 -12.43 -9.22
CA GLY A 104 -4.79 -12.09 -10.51
C GLY A 104 -3.93 -12.40 -11.74
N GLY A 105 -2.68 -12.81 -11.51
CA GLY A 105 -1.66 -13.12 -12.53
C GLY A 105 -0.35 -13.51 -11.85
N ALA A 106 0.61 -14.08 -12.60
CA ALA A 106 1.93 -14.36 -12.07
C ALA A 106 2.57 -13.07 -11.54
N LEU A 107 3.20 -13.12 -10.37
CA LEU A 107 4.14 -12.07 -9.99
C LEU A 107 5.24 -12.05 -11.06
N PRO A 108 5.87 -10.90 -11.34
CA PRO A 108 7.11 -10.88 -12.09
C PRO A 108 8.07 -11.93 -11.53
N ASP A 109 8.92 -12.53 -12.36
CA ASP A 109 9.94 -13.50 -11.92
C ASP A 109 10.91 -12.92 -10.87
N SER A 110 10.83 -11.62 -10.59
CA SER A 110 11.49 -11.00 -9.45
C SER A 110 10.96 -11.58 -8.14
N PRO A 111 11.80 -12.19 -7.30
CA PRO A 111 11.38 -12.66 -5.99
C PRO A 111 11.10 -11.53 -5.00
N VAL A 112 11.34 -10.27 -5.39
CA VAL A 112 11.25 -9.10 -4.50
C VAL A 112 10.43 -7.98 -5.15
N HIS A 113 9.47 -7.45 -4.38
CA HIS A 113 8.62 -6.33 -4.79
C HIS A 113 8.58 -5.25 -3.71
N ILE A 114 8.97 -4.03 -4.03
CA ILE A 114 8.83 -2.90 -3.10
C ILE A 114 7.37 -2.45 -3.10
N ILE A 115 6.73 -2.56 -1.93
CA ILE A 115 5.29 -2.28 -1.75
C ILE A 115 5.02 -1.01 -0.94
N ALA A 116 6.02 -0.54 -0.20
CA ALA A 116 5.96 0.76 0.46
C ALA A 116 7.35 1.37 0.64
N SER A 117 7.42 2.69 0.70
CA SER A 117 8.50 3.44 1.34
C SER A 117 7.94 4.36 2.41
N TYR A 118 8.77 4.76 3.37
CA TYR A 118 8.34 5.57 4.50
C TYR A 118 9.45 6.50 5.01
N GLY A 119 9.10 7.53 5.78
CA GLY A 119 10.06 8.33 6.55
C GLY A 119 10.46 7.62 7.85
N THR A 120 9.47 7.19 8.63
CA THR A 120 9.65 6.32 9.81
C THR A 120 8.57 5.24 9.84
N LEU A 121 8.84 4.11 10.50
CA LEU A 121 7.93 2.97 10.56
C LEU A 121 7.58 2.62 12.00
N VAL A 122 6.29 2.40 12.26
CA VAL A 122 5.77 1.86 13.52
C VAL A 122 4.93 0.62 13.22
N GLY A 123 5.12 -0.44 13.99
CA GLY A 123 4.35 -1.68 13.84
C GLY A 123 4.75 -2.52 12.62
N LYS A 124 3.96 -3.56 12.37
CA LYS A 124 4.11 -4.53 11.28
C LYS A 124 2.72 -4.95 10.79
N PHE A 125 2.62 -5.40 9.55
CA PHE A 125 1.39 -5.99 9.03
C PHE A 125 1.07 -7.32 9.73
N ASN A 126 -0.22 -7.59 9.92
CA ASN A 126 -0.70 -8.97 9.96
C ASN A 126 -0.66 -9.55 8.54
N THR A 127 0.13 -10.62 8.36
CA THR A 127 0.43 -11.23 7.07
C THR A 127 -0.44 -12.43 6.72
N GLY A 128 -1.48 -12.74 7.50
CA GLY A 128 -2.39 -13.87 7.22
C GLY A 128 -3.13 -13.78 5.89
N GLY A 129 -3.13 -12.62 5.23
CA GLY A 129 -3.69 -12.41 3.91
C GLY A 129 -2.70 -12.63 2.74
N LEU A 130 -1.47 -13.05 3.01
CA LEU A 130 -0.47 -13.35 1.97
C LEU A 130 -0.54 -14.83 1.57
N PRO A 131 -0.27 -15.16 0.28
CA PRO A 131 -0.10 -16.55 -0.13
C PRO A 131 1.05 -17.23 0.62
N SER A 132 0.97 -18.55 0.74
CA SER A 132 1.97 -19.35 1.45
C SER A 132 3.39 -19.08 0.94
N GLY A 133 4.34 -19.06 1.87
CA GLY A 133 5.77 -18.84 1.59
C GLY A 133 6.16 -17.38 1.31
N HIS A 134 5.20 -16.46 1.17
CA HIS A 134 5.52 -15.03 1.06
C HIS A 134 5.87 -14.44 2.43
N THR A 135 6.85 -13.54 2.43
CA THR A 135 7.28 -12.84 3.65
C THR A 135 7.43 -11.34 3.40
N ILE A 136 7.53 -10.55 4.48
CA ILE A 136 7.71 -9.11 4.41
C ILE A 136 9.05 -8.74 5.06
N ASP A 137 9.91 -8.06 4.29
CA ASP A 137 11.05 -7.34 4.83
C ASP A 137 10.68 -5.88 5.01
N TYR A 138 10.67 -5.42 6.26
CA TYR A 138 10.26 -4.07 6.62
C TYR A 138 11.37 -3.03 6.46
N ARG A 139 12.63 -3.43 6.27
CA ARG A 139 13.79 -2.53 6.11
C ARG A 139 14.68 -3.04 4.99
N TYR A 140 14.09 -3.21 3.81
CA TYR A 140 14.74 -3.88 2.71
C TYR A 140 16.07 -3.20 2.34
N LYS A 141 17.15 -3.99 2.33
CA LYS A 141 18.54 -3.53 2.13
C LYS A 141 18.99 -2.42 3.10
N GLY A 142 18.40 -2.36 4.30
CA GLY A 142 18.66 -1.33 5.30
C GLY A 142 18.00 0.02 5.00
N LEU A 143 17.25 0.14 3.90
CA LEU A 143 16.53 1.35 3.51
C LEU A 143 15.17 1.44 4.20
N ASN A 144 14.56 2.62 4.14
CA ASN A 144 13.17 2.81 4.59
C ASN A 144 12.17 2.35 3.52
N GLN A 145 12.24 1.06 3.21
CA GLN A 145 11.42 0.38 2.20
C GLN A 145 10.90 -0.94 2.76
N ILE A 146 9.63 -1.22 2.47
CA ILE A 146 9.01 -2.51 2.73
C ILE A 146 8.98 -3.30 1.42
N ALA A 147 9.58 -4.50 1.46
CA ALA A 147 9.55 -5.45 0.37
C ALA A 147 8.66 -6.64 0.70
N LEU A 148 7.82 -7.02 -0.25
CA LEU A 148 7.18 -8.32 -0.33
C LEU A 148 8.16 -9.28 -1.02
N LEU A 149 8.47 -10.38 -0.33
CA LEU A 149 9.37 -11.42 -0.82
C LEU A 149 8.52 -12.65 -1.18
N ALA A 150 8.65 -13.11 -2.42
CA ALA A 150 8.11 -14.39 -2.85
C ALA A 150 8.88 -15.54 -2.17
N PRO A 151 8.27 -16.73 -2.02
CA PRO A 151 9.03 -17.91 -1.61
C PRO A 151 10.20 -18.12 -2.58
N ALA A 152 11.33 -18.61 -2.05
CA ALA A 152 12.40 -19.10 -2.90
C ALA A 152 11.80 -20.10 -3.90
N ALA A 153 12.15 -19.96 -5.19
CA ALA A 153 11.77 -20.96 -6.18
C ALA A 153 12.24 -22.32 -5.64
N ALA A 154 11.31 -23.26 -5.44
CA ALA A 154 11.71 -24.64 -5.21
C ALA A 154 12.56 -24.99 -6.43
N ASN A 155 13.84 -25.29 -6.21
CA ASN A 155 14.69 -25.82 -7.26
C ASN A 155 13.91 -26.98 -7.85
N HIS A 156 13.46 -26.85 -9.11
CA HIS A 156 12.90 -27.95 -9.85
C HIS A 156 14.08 -28.84 -10.28
N ASP A 157 14.82 -29.32 -9.29
CA ASP A 157 15.83 -30.34 -9.44
C ASP A 157 15.12 -31.65 -9.20
N GLU A 158 14.43 -32.14 -10.23
CA GLU A 158 14.07 -33.54 -10.29
C GLU A 158 13.84 -33.97 -11.75
N ARG A 159 14.83 -34.76 -12.19
CA ARG A 159 14.89 -35.76 -13.26
C ARG A 159 15.48 -35.36 -14.60
#